data_AF-A0A1M4W5G2-F1
#
_entry.id   AF-A0A1M4W5G2-F1
#
_cell.length_a   1.000
_cell.length_b   1.000
_cell.length_c   1.000
_cell.angle_alpha   90.00
_cell.angle_beta   90.00
_cell.angle_gamma   90.00
#
_symmetry.space_group_name_H-M   'P 1'
#
loop_
_entity.id
_entity.type
_entity.pdbx_description
1 polymer ?
#
loop_
_entity_poly.entity_id
_entity_poly.type
_entity_poly.pdbx_seq_one_letter_code
_entity_poly.pdbx_strand_id
1 'polypeptide(L)'
;MTDTSASTVVQSDGRKKSTRDSPKRATLYRMAMPGHLCPFGLKSKSLLTRKGYTVEDHLLTTRDAVDAFMLRHDVDTTPQTFISGTRVGGYAALKKHLGLRVLGKDETTYRPVMAIFGATALMALALMINLYDSFAPLIWLKWFFAMSMVALAIQKLQDVGSFVNGFLGYDLLARRYVPYGYAYPFLELYAGVGMMALIGAGSPLIWLVAPVSIAIGAIGAVSVIKAVYIDGREPTCACVGGASNVPLGAISLSENLIMLGMGVWMLPT
;
A
#
# COMPACT_ATOMS: atom_id res chain seq x y z
N MET A 1 -42.09 77.95 2.95
CA MET A 1 -43.12 77.43 3.87
C MET A 1 -43.60 76.15 3.23
N THR A 2 -43.33 74.94 3.70
CA THR A 2 -43.11 74.43 5.06
C THR A 2 -42.41 73.07 4.98
N ASP A 3 -41.77 72.70 6.09
CA ASP A 3 -41.14 71.43 6.45
C ASP A 3 -41.79 70.14 5.93
N THR A 4 -40.97 69.10 5.72
CA THR A 4 -41.22 67.75 6.29
C THR A 4 -39.91 66.93 6.37
N SER A 5 -39.40 66.82 7.60
CA SER A 5 -38.87 65.62 8.28
C SER A 5 -37.84 64.70 7.60
N ALA A 6 -36.59 64.76 8.07
CA ALA A 6 -35.62 63.66 7.98
C ALA A 6 -35.16 63.22 9.38
N SER A 7 -35.79 62.14 9.84
CA SER A 7 -35.37 61.22 10.90
C SER A 7 -34.09 60.47 10.52
N THR A 8 -33.23 59.90 11.38
CA THR A 8 -32.89 59.97 12.81
C THR A 8 -31.68 59.02 12.95
N VAL A 9 -30.82 59.27 13.94
CA VAL A 9 -29.94 58.32 14.68
C VAL A 9 -28.57 57.96 14.11
N VAL A 10 -27.60 58.47 14.88
CA VAL A 10 -26.16 58.23 14.96
C VAL A 10 -25.83 56.83 15.51
N GLN A 11 -24.73 56.28 14.96
CA GLN A 11 -23.90 55.15 15.39
C GLN A 11 -23.98 54.71 16.87
N SER A 12 -24.06 53.40 17.07
CA SER A 12 -23.24 52.73 18.09
C SER A 12 -22.58 51.50 17.48
N ASP A 13 -21.25 51.49 17.54
CA ASP A 13 -20.34 50.55 16.89
C ASP A 13 -20.29 49.24 17.68
N GLY A 14 -21.21 48.33 17.34
CA GLY A 14 -21.28 46.97 17.88
C GLY A 14 -20.33 46.02 17.16
N ARG A 15 -19.02 46.19 17.32
CA ARG A 15 -18.01 45.22 16.86
C ARG A 15 -18.20 43.90 17.61
N LYS A 16 -18.99 42.97 17.04
CA LYS A 16 -19.04 41.56 17.45
C LYS A 16 -17.63 40.98 17.34
N LYS A 17 -16.92 40.97 18.46
CA LYS A 17 -15.65 40.28 18.68
C LYS A 17 -15.92 38.79 18.45
N SER A 18 -15.50 38.29 17.30
CA SER A 18 -15.40 36.86 16.99
C SER A 18 -14.83 36.13 18.21
N THR A 19 -15.54 35.09 18.64
CA THR A 19 -15.20 34.21 19.74
C THR A 19 -13.73 33.83 19.70
N ARG A 20 -13.03 34.06 20.83
CA ARG A 20 -11.68 33.57 21.08
C ARG A 20 -11.68 32.06 20.86
N ASP A 21 -10.87 31.59 19.92
CA ASP A 21 -10.56 30.18 19.71
C ASP A 21 -10.00 29.66 21.04
N SER A 22 -10.84 28.96 21.80
CA SER A 22 -10.40 28.34 23.05
C SER A 22 -9.32 27.33 22.67
N PRO A 23 -8.19 27.26 23.41
CA PRO A 23 -7.11 26.35 23.05
C PRO A 23 -7.68 24.95 22.91
N LYS A 24 -7.57 24.38 21.71
CA LYS A 24 -8.13 23.06 21.38
C LYS A 24 -7.47 22.03 22.29
N ARG A 25 -8.17 21.61 23.34
CA ARG A 25 -7.66 20.65 24.32
C ARG A 25 -8.14 19.24 23.96
N ALA A 26 -7.21 18.29 24.00
CA ALA A 26 -7.50 16.89 23.83
C ALA A 26 -6.84 16.10 24.96
N THR A 27 -7.57 15.14 25.51
CA THR A 27 -7.05 14.21 26.52
C THR A 27 -6.83 12.86 25.86
N LEU A 28 -5.64 12.29 26.01
CA LEU A 28 -5.24 11.05 25.38
C LEU A 28 -4.82 10.06 26.46
N TYR A 29 -5.48 8.91 26.50
CA TYR A 29 -5.07 7.77 27.33
C TYR A 29 -4.36 6.75 26.45
N ARG A 30 -3.11 6.43 26.76
CA ARG A 30 -2.31 5.46 25.98
C ARG A 30 -1.42 4.62 26.86
N MET A 31 -1.15 3.39 26.43
CA MET A 31 -0.19 2.52 27.11
C MET A 31 1.24 2.99 26.88
N ALA A 32 2.03 2.96 27.94
CA ALA A 32 3.48 3.11 27.92
C ALA A 32 4.08 2.30 29.08
N MET A 33 4.10 0.97 28.92
CA MET A 33 4.68 0.07 29.91
C MET A 33 6.19 -0.12 29.62
N PRO A 34 7.00 -0.50 30.63
CA PRO A 34 8.38 -0.90 30.39
C PRO A 34 8.46 -1.99 29.32
N GLY A 35 9.22 -1.75 28.24
CA GLY A 35 9.37 -2.69 27.12
C GLY A 35 8.16 -2.78 26.16
N HIS A 36 7.06 -2.07 26.39
CA HIS A 36 5.88 -2.11 25.52
C HIS A 36 5.26 -0.73 25.29
N LEU A 37 5.62 -0.13 24.15
CA LEU A 37 5.09 1.15 23.68
C LEU A 37 3.97 0.93 22.67
N CYS A 38 2.80 1.55 22.89
CA CYS A 38 1.68 1.48 21.95
C CYS A 38 1.93 2.37 20.71
N PRO A 39 2.09 1.81 19.49
CA PRO A 39 2.34 2.61 18.29
C PRO A 39 1.16 3.53 17.95
N PHE A 40 -0.07 3.07 18.17
CA PHE A 40 -1.27 3.86 17.92
C PHE A 40 -1.43 5.03 18.91
N GLY A 41 -0.97 4.87 20.15
CA GLY A 41 -0.92 5.95 21.14
C GLY A 41 0.00 7.09 20.69
N LEU A 42 1.21 6.74 20.24
CA LEU A 42 2.16 7.72 19.71
C LEU A 42 1.64 8.40 18.44
N LYS A 43 1.03 7.65 17.52
CA LYS A 43 0.40 8.20 16.31
C LYS A 43 -0.75 9.16 16.65
N SER A 44 -1.57 8.84 17.66
CA SER A 44 -2.66 9.70 18.12
C SER A 44 -2.15 11.00 18.73
N LYS A 45 -1.14 10.92 19.61
CA LYS A 45 -0.47 12.09 20.20
C LYS A 45 0.10 12.99 19.11
N SER A 46 0.89 12.44 18.19
CA SER A 46 1.50 13.18 17.09
C SER A 46 0.45 13.85 16.20
N LEU A 47 -0.65 13.16 15.88
CA LEU A 47 -1.73 13.69 15.06
C LEU A 47 -2.44 14.88 15.74
N LEU A 48 -2.76 14.76 17.02
CA LEU A 48 -3.38 15.84 17.80
C LEU A 48 -2.47 17.07 17.86
N THR A 49 -1.18 16.88 18.18
CA THR A 49 -0.20 17.98 18.23
C THR A 49 -0.07 18.67 16.87
N ARG A 50 0.02 17.93 15.76
CA ARG A 50 0.09 18.51 14.39
C ARG A 50 -1.17 19.27 13.99
N LYS A 51 -2.32 18.97 14.58
CA LYS A 51 -3.60 19.68 14.35
C LYS A 51 -3.82 20.85 15.31
N GLY A 52 -2.81 21.21 16.10
CA GLY A 52 -2.84 22.36 17.00
C GLY A 52 -3.52 22.10 18.34
N TYR A 53 -3.71 20.84 18.73
CA TYR A 53 -4.27 20.52 20.05
C TYR A 53 -3.19 20.56 21.14
N THR A 54 -3.53 21.12 22.30
CA THR A 54 -2.82 20.89 23.55
C THR A 54 -3.25 19.52 24.08
N VAL A 55 -2.31 18.57 24.12
CA VAL A 55 -2.59 17.17 24.49
C VAL A 55 -2.26 16.93 25.95
N GLU A 56 -3.26 16.58 26.73
CA GLU A 56 -3.11 16.01 28.07
C GLU A 56 -2.87 14.50 27.93
N ASP A 57 -1.62 14.07 28.09
CA ASP A 57 -1.16 12.70 27.80
C ASP A 57 -1.14 11.86 29.09
N HIS A 58 -2.17 11.04 29.29
CA HIS A 58 -2.25 10.10 30.41
C HIS A 58 -1.66 8.75 30.01
N LEU A 59 -0.55 8.41 30.66
CA LEU A 59 0.15 7.15 30.44
C LEU A 59 -0.41 6.05 31.34
N LEU A 60 -0.81 4.95 30.73
CA LEU A 60 -1.14 3.70 31.42
C LEU A 60 0.13 2.83 31.44
N THR A 61 0.76 2.75 32.61
CA THR A 61 2.10 2.15 32.78
C THR A 61 2.08 0.71 33.31
N THR A 62 0.92 0.21 33.74
CA THR A 62 0.72 -1.17 34.22
C THR A 62 -0.47 -1.83 33.53
N ARG A 63 -0.49 -3.17 33.49
CA ARG A 63 -1.61 -3.94 32.92
C ARG A 63 -2.92 -3.65 33.66
N ASP A 64 -2.88 -3.66 34.99
CA ASP A 64 -4.04 -3.35 35.83
C ASP A 64 -4.60 -1.95 35.55
N ALA A 65 -3.75 -0.96 35.28
CA ALA A 65 -4.19 0.38 34.92
C ALA A 65 -4.88 0.41 33.54
N VAL A 66 -4.41 -0.40 32.60
CA VAL A 66 -5.04 -0.55 31.27
C VAL A 66 -6.39 -1.22 31.40
N ASP A 67 -6.46 -2.34 32.11
CA ASP A 67 -7.70 -3.11 32.27
C ASP A 67 -8.74 -2.31 33.08
N ALA A 68 -8.31 -1.62 34.14
CA ALA A 68 -9.18 -0.71 34.90
C ALA A 68 -9.64 0.50 34.07
N PHE A 69 -8.83 1.00 33.15
CA PHE A 69 -9.24 2.06 32.22
C PHE A 69 -10.28 1.54 31.21
N MET A 70 -10.02 0.37 30.62
CA MET A 70 -10.91 -0.27 29.66
C MET A 70 -12.29 -0.59 30.27
N LEU A 71 -12.30 -1.12 31.49
CA LEU A 71 -13.52 -1.39 32.25
C LEU A 71 -14.30 -0.11 32.58
N ARG A 72 -13.61 0.93 33.08
CA ARG A 72 -14.26 2.20 33.46
C ARG A 72 -14.87 2.95 32.28
N HIS A 73 -14.25 2.86 31.11
CA HIS A 73 -14.68 3.58 29.92
C HIS A 73 -15.46 2.73 28.92
N ASP A 74 -15.72 1.46 29.23
CA ASP A 74 -16.41 0.49 28.36
C ASP A 74 -15.81 0.50 26.94
N VAL A 75 -14.51 0.15 26.86
CA VAL A 75 -13.75 0.08 25.61
C VAL A 75 -12.85 -1.14 25.56
N ASP A 76 -12.77 -1.77 24.40
CA ASP A 76 -11.95 -2.99 24.20
C ASP A 76 -10.49 -2.70 23.89
N THR A 77 -10.13 -1.43 23.59
CA THR A 77 -8.78 -1.08 23.12
C THR A 77 -8.31 0.26 23.65
N THR A 78 -6.99 0.41 23.71
CA THR A 78 -6.30 1.70 23.88
C THR A 78 -5.40 1.95 22.67
N PRO A 79 -5.11 3.20 22.29
CA PRO A 79 -5.41 4.45 22.99
C PRO A 79 -6.87 4.90 22.85
N GLN A 80 -7.30 5.81 23.73
CA GLN A 80 -8.58 6.51 23.64
C GLN A 80 -8.36 8.03 23.69
N THR A 81 -8.96 8.74 22.74
CA THR A 81 -8.89 10.19 22.63
C THR A 81 -10.22 10.82 23.03
N PHE A 82 -10.15 11.89 23.82
CA PHE A 82 -11.26 12.75 24.22
C PHE A 82 -10.98 14.17 23.76
N ILE A 83 -11.97 14.83 23.16
CA ILE A 83 -11.88 16.23 22.73
C ILE A 83 -13.06 16.96 23.33
N SER A 84 -12.79 18.07 24.04
CA SER A 84 -13.82 18.85 24.73
C SER A 84 -14.73 18.00 25.65
N GLY A 85 -14.14 17.02 26.34
CA GLY A 85 -14.86 16.09 27.23
C GLY A 85 -15.65 14.98 26.53
N THR A 86 -15.74 14.98 25.19
CA THR A 86 -16.45 13.94 24.43
C THR A 86 -15.48 12.86 23.96
N ARG A 87 -15.84 11.58 24.14
CA ARG A 87 -15.05 10.43 23.66
C ARG A 87 -15.07 10.38 22.14
N VAL A 88 -13.90 10.58 21.52
CA VAL A 88 -13.71 10.44 20.07
C VAL A 88 -13.43 8.99 19.68
N GLY A 89 -12.67 8.28 20.51
CA GLY A 89 -12.33 6.87 20.31
C GLY A 89 -10.84 6.63 20.07
N GLY A 90 -10.51 5.48 19.49
CA GLY A 90 -9.14 5.11 19.12
C GLY A 90 -8.62 5.86 17.88
N TYR A 91 -7.41 5.50 17.43
CA TYR A 91 -6.70 6.24 16.37
C TYR A 91 -7.49 6.39 15.05
N ALA A 92 -8.23 5.34 14.64
CA ALA A 92 -9.04 5.40 13.43
C ALA A 92 -10.22 6.39 13.57
N ALA A 93 -10.92 6.36 14.71
CA ALA A 93 -12.00 7.29 14.99
C ALA A 93 -11.49 8.74 15.11
N LEU A 94 -10.31 8.94 15.71
CA LEU A 94 -9.63 10.23 15.76
C LEU A 94 -9.33 10.79 14.37
N LYS A 95 -8.80 9.97 13.46
CA LYS A 95 -8.59 10.37 12.06
C LYS A 95 -9.89 10.83 11.41
N LYS A 96 -10.97 10.05 11.56
CA LYS A 96 -12.29 10.39 11.02
C LYS A 96 -12.82 11.70 11.58
N HIS A 97 -12.70 11.92 12.89
CA HIS A 97 -13.10 13.15 13.56
C HIS A 97 -12.34 14.39 13.05
N LEU A 98 -11.06 14.23 12.72
CA LEU A 98 -10.21 15.30 12.17
C LEU A 98 -10.34 15.47 10.65
N GLY A 99 -11.33 14.84 10.02
CA GLY A 99 -11.56 14.89 8.58
C GLY A 99 -10.47 14.21 7.75
N LEU A 100 -9.66 13.34 8.35
CA LEU A 100 -8.62 12.60 7.65
C LEU A 100 -9.17 11.28 7.10
N ARG A 101 -8.73 10.92 5.89
CA ARG A 101 -9.09 9.64 5.27
C ARG A 101 -8.59 8.48 6.14
N VAL A 102 -9.52 7.59 6.49
CA VAL A 102 -9.25 6.29 7.10
C VAL A 102 -9.46 5.26 6.01
N LEU A 103 -8.43 4.49 5.69
CA LEU A 103 -8.56 3.40 4.73
C LEU A 103 -9.59 2.41 5.27
N GLY A 104 -10.63 2.13 4.48
CA GLY A 104 -11.55 1.03 4.77
C GLY A 104 -10.80 -0.31 4.74
N LYS A 105 -11.31 -1.31 5.47
CA LYS A 105 -10.72 -2.67 5.46
C LYS A 105 -10.64 -3.27 4.05
N ASP A 106 -11.52 -2.82 3.14
CA ASP A 106 -11.64 -3.31 1.77
C ASP A 106 -11.19 -2.26 0.72
N GLU A 107 -10.60 -1.14 1.15
CA GLU A 107 -10.27 -0.05 0.22
C GLU A 107 -8.97 -0.34 -0.53
N THR A 108 -9.01 -0.20 -1.86
CA THR A 108 -7.90 -0.61 -2.73
C THR A 108 -6.69 0.31 -2.58
N THR A 109 -5.48 -0.25 -2.52
CA THR A 109 -4.25 0.54 -2.32
C THR A 109 -3.14 0.18 -3.31
N TYR A 110 -2.92 1.03 -4.31
CA TYR A 110 -1.83 0.87 -5.29
C TYR A 110 -0.45 1.33 -4.81
N ARG A 111 -0.33 1.84 -3.58
CA ARG A 111 0.95 2.38 -3.07
C ARG A 111 2.11 1.38 -3.11
N PRO A 112 1.95 0.10 -2.69
CA PRO A 112 3.04 -0.87 -2.78
C PRO A 112 3.47 -1.11 -4.22
N VAL A 113 2.52 -1.21 -5.14
CA VAL A 113 2.77 -1.43 -6.57
C VAL A 113 3.55 -0.26 -7.18
N MET A 114 3.09 0.97 -6.94
CA MET A 114 3.79 2.17 -7.41
C MET A 114 5.19 2.30 -6.79
N ALA A 115 5.37 1.90 -5.54
CA ALA A 115 6.67 1.90 -4.89
C ALA A 115 7.63 0.91 -5.55
N ILE A 116 7.16 -0.30 -5.87
CA ILE A 116 7.97 -1.34 -6.55
C ILE A 116 8.36 -0.86 -7.94
N PHE A 117 7.40 -0.54 -8.81
CA PHE A 117 7.70 -0.12 -10.17
C PHE A 117 8.45 1.22 -10.24
N GLY A 118 8.14 2.15 -9.34
CA GLY A 118 8.88 3.41 -9.24
C GLY A 118 10.35 3.18 -8.87
N ALA A 119 10.61 2.33 -7.88
CA ALA A 119 11.96 2.01 -7.46
C ALA A 119 12.74 1.26 -8.56
N THR A 120 12.14 0.27 -9.21
CA THR A 120 12.80 -0.52 -10.25
C THR A 120 13.06 0.30 -11.52
N ALA A 121 12.19 1.25 -11.86
CA ALA A 121 12.42 2.21 -12.95
C ALA A 121 13.62 3.12 -12.67
N LEU A 122 13.74 3.63 -11.43
CA LEU A 122 14.88 4.44 -10.99
C LEU A 122 16.17 3.63 -10.93
N MET A 123 16.12 2.37 -10.49
CA MET A 123 17.28 1.47 -10.53
C MET A 123 17.72 1.20 -11.97
N ALA A 124 16.79 0.96 -12.89
CA ALA A 124 17.10 0.78 -14.32
C ALA A 124 17.75 2.04 -14.91
N LEU A 125 17.25 3.22 -14.52
CA LEU A 125 17.84 4.48 -14.95
C LEU A 125 19.26 4.66 -14.41
N ALA A 126 19.48 4.34 -13.13
CA ALA A 126 20.80 4.40 -12.51
C ALA A 126 21.81 3.45 -13.20
N LEU A 127 21.39 2.23 -13.55
CA LEU A 127 22.22 1.29 -14.32
C LEU A 127 22.55 1.84 -15.71
N MET A 128 21.57 2.40 -16.42
CA MET A 128 21.81 3.00 -17.75
C MET A 128 22.81 4.15 -17.69
N ILE A 129 22.72 5.01 -16.68
CA ILE A 129 23.65 6.14 -16.50
C ILE A 129 25.07 5.66 -16.16
N ASN A 130 25.20 4.53 -15.44
CA ASN A 130 26.49 4.07 -14.95
C ASN A 130 27.24 3.13 -15.90
N LEU A 131 26.52 2.29 -16.64
CA LEU A 131 27.10 1.16 -17.39
C LEU A 131 26.98 1.32 -18.92
N TYR A 132 26.21 2.28 -19.43
CA TYR A 132 26.00 2.47 -20.87
C TYR A 132 26.42 3.87 -21.31
N ASP A 133 27.08 3.96 -22.47
CA ASP A 133 27.57 5.24 -23.02
C ASP A 133 26.45 6.15 -23.55
N SER A 134 25.30 5.57 -23.91
CA SER A 134 24.15 6.30 -24.43
C SER A 134 22.84 5.75 -23.89
N PHE A 135 21.85 6.64 -23.77
CA PHE A 135 20.53 6.24 -23.29
C PHE A 135 19.76 5.53 -24.42
N ALA A 136 19.65 4.21 -24.31
CA ALA A 136 18.82 3.39 -25.18
C ALA A 136 17.51 3.00 -24.46
N PRO A 137 16.34 3.57 -24.85
CA PRO A 137 15.07 3.33 -24.14
C PRO A 137 14.66 1.86 -24.08
N LEU A 138 14.94 1.09 -25.13
CA LEU A 138 14.63 -0.34 -25.18
C LEU A 138 15.48 -1.16 -24.20
N ILE A 139 16.74 -0.78 -23.98
CA ILE A 139 17.63 -1.47 -23.02
C ILE A 139 17.21 -1.12 -21.60
N TRP A 140 16.92 0.15 -21.35
CA TRP A 140 16.36 0.61 -20.08
C TRP A 140 15.06 -0.15 -19.73
N LEU A 141 14.17 -0.33 -20.71
CA LEU A 141 12.90 -1.03 -20.51
C LEU A 141 13.10 -2.51 -20.14
N LYS A 142 14.09 -3.18 -20.73
CA LYS A 142 14.44 -4.57 -20.37
C LYS A 142 14.93 -4.67 -18.93
N TRP A 143 15.83 -3.78 -18.52
CA TRP A 143 16.31 -3.70 -17.13
C TRP A 143 15.19 -3.42 -16.16
N PHE A 144 14.31 -2.48 -16.50
CA PHE A 144 13.13 -2.14 -15.70
C PHE A 144 12.22 -3.35 -15.49
N PHE A 145 11.87 -4.08 -16.54
CA PHE A 145 10.99 -5.25 -16.43
C PHE A 145 11.64 -6.40 -15.66
N ALA A 146 12.91 -6.70 -15.93
CA ALA A 146 13.61 -7.78 -15.26
C ALA A 146 13.76 -7.51 -13.75
N MET A 147 14.09 -6.27 -13.36
CA MET A 147 14.13 -5.88 -11.94
C MET A 147 12.73 -5.86 -11.29
N SER A 148 11.71 -5.44 -12.03
CA SER A 148 10.33 -5.48 -11.52
C SER A 148 9.86 -6.91 -11.26
N MET A 149 10.19 -7.85 -12.14
CA MET A 149 9.90 -9.27 -11.91
C MET A 149 10.60 -9.80 -10.66
N VAL A 150 11.90 -9.50 -10.47
CA VAL A 150 12.61 -9.93 -9.26
C VAL A 150 11.98 -9.33 -8.00
N ALA A 151 11.62 -8.04 -8.02
CA ALA A 151 10.99 -7.39 -6.88
C ALA A 151 9.62 -8.01 -6.56
N LEU A 152 8.79 -8.30 -7.57
CA LEU A 152 7.49 -8.95 -7.39
C LEU A 152 7.63 -10.41 -6.92
N ALA A 153 8.61 -11.15 -7.43
CA ALA A 153 8.90 -12.51 -6.97
C ALA A 153 9.31 -12.52 -5.49
N ILE A 154 10.11 -11.55 -5.04
CA ILE A 154 10.45 -11.38 -3.61
C ILE A 154 9.20 -11.14 -2.78
N GLN A 155 8.25 -10.32 -3.24
CA GLN A 155 6.98 -10.12 -2.53
C GLN A 155 6.15 -11.40 -2.40
N LYS A 156 6.14 -12.24 -3.44
CA LYS A 156 5.48 -13.57 -3.38
C LYS A 156 6.21 -14.53 -2.42
N LEU A 157 7.54 -14.45 -2.34
CA LEU A 157 8.38 -15.28 -1.47
C LEU A 157 8.31 -14.90 0.01
N GLN A 158 7.96 -13.66 0.36
CA GLN A 158 7.80 -13.22 1.75
C GLN A 158 6.74 -14.04 2.51
N ASP A 159 5.67 -14.42 1.83
CA ASP A 159 4.63 -15.28 2.38
C ASP A 159 4.05 -16.18 1.27
N VAL A 160 4.76 -17.28 1.02
CA VAL A 160 4.39 -18.25 -0.02
C VAL A 160 3.02 -18.87 0.27
N GLY A 161 2.67 -19.10 1.54
CA GLY A 161 1.38 -19.70 1.91
C GLY A 161 0.21 -18.80 1.52
N SER A 162 0.31 -17.51 1.89
CA SER A 162 -0.68 -16.49 1.51
C SER A 162 -0.74 -16.28 0.00
N PHE A 163 0.42 -16.28 -0.69
CA PHE A 163 0.48 -16.24 -2.15
C PHE A 163 -0.28 -17.42 -2.78
N VAL A 164 0.03 -18.66 -2.40
CA VAL A 164 -0.58 -19.86 -2.99
C VAL A 164 -2.10 -19.86 -2.80
N ASN A 165 -2.59 -19.47 -1.63
CA ASN A 165 -4.02 -19.37 -1.37
C ASN A 165 -4.73 -18.42 -2.35
N GLY A 166 -4.13 -17.26 -2.65
CA GLY A 166 -4.64 -16.34 -3.67
C GLY A 166 -4.46 -16.86 -5.10
N PHE A 167 -3.31 -17.46 -5.39
CA PHE A 167 -2.93 -17.96 -6.72
C PHE A 167 -3.86 -19.08 -7.21
N LEU A 168 -4.23 -20.00 -6.32
CA LEU A 168 -5.20 -21.07 -6.59
C LEU A 168 -6.60 -20.53 -6.95
N GLY A 169 -6.91 -19.27 -6.61
CA GLY A 169 -8.19 -18.64 -6.93
C GLY A 169 -8.38 -18.41 -8.44
N TYR A 170 -7.31 -18.29 -9.22
CA TYR A 170 -7.39 -17.98 -10.65
C TYR A 170 -6.48 -18.82 -11.55
N ASP A 171 -5.33 -19.30 -11.07
CA ASP A 171 -4.40 -20.02 -11.93
C ASP A 171 -4.86 -21.45 -12.26
N LEU A 172 -4.97 -21.74 -13.57
CA LEU A 172 -5.48 -23.01 -14.07
C LEU A 172 -4.57 -24.19 -13.75
N LEU A 173 -3.26 -24.02 -13.86
CA LEU A 173 -2.30 -25.10 -13.59
C LEU A 173 -2.17 -25.33 -12.09
N ALA A 174 -2.09 -24.27 -11.28
CA ALA A 174 -2.01 -24.38 -9.84
C ALA A 174 -3.25 -25.07 -9.25
N ARG A 175 -4.45 -24.80 -9.79
CA ARG A 175 -5.68 -25.49 -9.39
C ARG A 175 -5.66 -26.98 -9.70
N ARG A 176 -4.97 -27.39 -10.77
CA ARG A 176 -4.84 -28.79 -11.16
C ARG A 176 -3.71 -29.50 -10.41
N TYR A 177 -2.63 -28.79 -10.13
CA TYR A 177 -1.42 -29.30 -9.49
C TYR A 177 -0.88 -28.27 -8.49
N VAL A 178 -1.36 -28.35 -7.24
CA VAL A 178 -1.02 -27.41 -6.16
C VAL A 178 0.49 -27.22 -5.94
N PRO A 179 1.36 -28.24 -6.04
CA PRO A 179 2.81 -28.04 -5.90
C PRO A 179 3.39 -27.03 -6.90
N TYR A 180 2.79 -26.84 -8.08
CA TYR A 180 3.19 -25.78 -9.00
C TYR A 180 2.99 -24.38 -8.40
N GLY A 181 1.91 -24.16 -7.63
CA GLY A 181 1.69 -22.88 -6.95
C GLY A 181 2.82 -22.54 -5.97
N TYR A 182 3.37 -23.53 -5.28
CA TYR A 182 4.53 -23.34 -4.38
C TYR A 182 5.84 -23.12 -5.15
N ALA A 183 6.00 -23.73 -6.32
CA ALA A 183 7.17 -23.55 -7.16
C ALA A 183 7.17 -22.21 -7.92
N TYR A 184 5.98 -21.68 -8.24
CA TYR A 184 5.81 -20.52 -9.11
C TYR A 184 6.63 -19.28 -8.68
N PRO A 185 6.64 -18.82 -7.40
CA PRO A 185 7.44 -17.67 -7.00
C PRO A 185 8.94 -17.84 -7.24
N PHE A 186 9.45 -19.08 -7.14
CA PHE A 186 10.84 -19.40 -7.41
C PHE A 186 11.13 -19.42 -8.91
N LEU A 187 10.21 -19.94 -9.73
CA LEU A 187 10.32 -19.91 -11.18
C LEU A 187 10.30 -18.49 -11.72
N GLU A 188 9.48 -17.62 -11.13
CA GLU A 188 9.42 -16.21 -11.49
C GLU A 188 10.70 -15.46 -11.10
N LEU A 189 11.24 -15.72 -9.89
CA LEU A 189 12.54 -15.19 -9.48
C LEU A 189 13.65 -15.66 -10.43
N TYR A 190 13.67 -16.96 -10.74
CA TYR A 190 14.61 -17.56 -11.68
C TYR A 190 14.54 -16.88 -13.06
N ALA A 191 13.33 -16.68 -13.59
CA ALA A 191 13.12 -16.00 -14.85
C ALA A 191 13.61 -14.54 -14.81
N GLY A 192 13.26 -13.78 -13.77
CA GLY A 192 13.68 -12.37 -13.63
C GLY A 192 15.20 -12.20 -13.51
N VAL A 193 15.85 -13.03 -12.69
CA VAL A 193 17.32 -13.03 -12.57
C VAL A 193 17.99 -13.49 -13.86
N GLY A 194 17.47 -14.55 -14.48
CA GLY A 194 17.95 -15.06 -15.76
C GLY A 194 17.83 -14.02 -16.88
N MET A 195 16.73 -13.28 -16.94
CA MET A 195 16.57 -12.17 -17.87
C MET A 195 17.66 -11.12 -17.67
N MET A 196 17.87 -10.65 -16.43
CA MET A 196 18.92 -9.65 -16.14
C MET A 196 20.31 -10.12 -16.57
N ALA A 197 20.65 -11.39 -16.29
CA ALA A 197 21.95 -11.95 -16.65
C ALA A 197 22.17 -12.07 -18.17
N LEU A 198 21.09 -12.11 -18.95
CA LEU A 198 21.12 -12.38 -20.39
C LEU A 198 20.79 -11.15 -21.25
N ILE A 199 20.49 -9.99 -20.64
CA ILE A 199 20.31 -8.74 -21.38
C ILE A 199 21.61 -8.40 -22.13
N GLY A 200 21.57 -8.51 -23.45
CA GLY A 200 22.70 -8.19 -24.32
C GLY A 200 23.78 -9.28 -24.40
N ALA A 201 23.54 -10.46 -23.81
CA ALA A 201 24.43 -11.61 -23.92
C ALA A 201 23.84 -12.63 -24.89
N GLY A 202 24.49 -12.85 -26.04
CA GLY A 202 24.16 -13.95 -26.97
C GLY A 202 24.68 -15.29 -26.42
N SER A 203 24.21 -15.67 -25.24
CA SER A 203 24.69 -16.83 -24.49
C SER A 203 23.73 -18.02 -24.63
N PRO A 204 24.24 -19.25 -24.77
CA PRO A 204 23.38 -20.45 -24.82
C PRO A 204 22.57 -20.68 -23.53
N LEU A 205 22.90 -19.98 -22.44
CA LEU A 205 22.12 -19.96 -21.18
C LEU A 205 20.67 -19.50 -21.38
N ILE A 206 20.37 -18.80 -22.47
CA ILE A 206 19.01 -18.44 -22.90
C ILE A 206 18.09 -19.65 -22.95
N TRP A 207 18.58 -20.81 -23.42
CA TRP A 207 17.79 -22.03 -23.52
C TRP A 207 17.38 -22.63 -22.17
N LEU A 208 18.02 -22.21 -21.07
CA LEU A 208 17.61 -22.60 -19.72
C LEU A 208 16.50 -21.69 -19.19
N VAL A 209 16.58 -20.39 -19.49
CA VAL A 209 15.71 -19.36 -18.89
C VAL A 209 14.44 -19.14 -19.73
N ALA A 210 14.58 -19.01 -21.04
CA ALA A 210 13.49 -18.63 -21.94
C ALA A 210 12.30 -19.61 -21.92
N PRO A 211 12.50 -20.95 -21.96
CA PRO A 211 11.37 -21.89 -21.92
C PRO A 211 10.57 -21.80 -20.62
N VAL A 212 11.24 -21.61 -19.48
CA VAL A 212 10.57 -21.45 -18.18
C VAL A 212 9.72 -20.19 -18.17
N SER A 213 10.31 -19.07 -18.59
CA SER A 213 9.61 -17.77 -18.68
C SER A 213 8.39 -17.82 -19.59
N ILE A 214 8.54 -18.42 -20.78
CA ILE A 214 7.45 -18.57 -21.75
C ILE A 214 6.35 -19.46 -21.17
N ALA A 215 6.70 -20.59 -20.58
CA ALA A 215 5.72 -21.54 -20.06
C ALA A 215 4.87 -20.92 -18.93
N ILE A 216 5.52 -20.37 -17.89
CA ILE A 216 4.80 -19.81 -16.75
C ILE A 216 4.06 -18.53 -17.12
N GLY A 217 4.62 -17.68 -17.98
CA GLY A 217 3.98 -16.47 -18.48
C GLY A 217 2.76 -16.76 -19.36
N ALA A 218 2.85 -17.74 -20.27
CA ALA A 218 1.72 -18.14 -21.11
C ALA A 218 0.58 -18.74 -20.28
N ILE A 219 0.90 -19.67 -19.38
CA ILE A 219 -0.10 -20.29 -18.50
C ILE A 219 -0.77 -19.22 -17.64
N GLY A 220 0.01 -18.37 -16.98
CA GLY A 220 -0.50 -17.30 -16.12
C GLY A 220 -1.34 -16.28 -16.89
N ALA A 221 -0.94 -15.89 -18.11
CA ALA A 221 -1.73 -14.98 -18.95
C ALA A 221 -3.09 -15.59 -19.31
N VAL A 222 -3.12 -16.85 -19.77
CA VAL A 222 -4.37 -17.55 -20.08
C VAL A 222 -5.26 -17.71 -18.84
N SER A 223 -4.66 -18.03 -17.70
CA SER A 223 -5.34 -18.11 -16.41
C SER A 223 -6.04 -16.79 -16.03
N VAL A 224 -5.32 -15.67 -16.11
CA VAL A 224 -5.86 -14.34 -15.76
C VAL A 224 -6.93 -13.90 -16.77
N ILE A 225 -6.70 -14.11 -18.07
CA ILE A 225 -7.69 -13.80 -19.11
C ILE A 225 -9.00 -14.53 -18.82
N LYS A 226 -8.93 -15.83 -18.57
CA LYS A 226 -10.11 -16.62 -18.25
C LYS A 226 -10.78 -16.15 -16.95
N ALA A 227 -10.01 -15.98 -15.87
CA ALA A 227 -10.60 -15.66 -14.58
C ALA A 227 -11.24 -14.26 -14.53
N VAL A 228 -10.63 -13.27 -15.18
CA VAL A 228 -11.06 -11.87 -15.08
C VAL A 228 -11.99 -11.48 -16.24
N TYR A 229 -11.63 -11.83 -17.48
CA TYR A 229 -12.35 -11.35 -18.66
C TYR A 229 -13.47 -12.29 -19.11
N ILE A 230 -13.40 -13.58 -18.76
CA ILE A 230 -14.43 -14.57 -19.11
C ILE A 230 -15.33 -14.86 -17.89
N ASP A 231 -14.73 -15.22 -16.76
CA ASP A 231 -15.46 -15.62 -15.55
C ASP A 231 -15.91 -14.41 -14.69
N GLY A 232 -15.48 -13.18 -15.02
CA GLY A 232 -15.88 -11.95 -14.33
C GLY A 232 -15.48 -11.89 -12.84
N ARG A 233 -14.44 -12.62 -12.43
CA ARG A 233 -13.97 -12.62 -11.03
C ARG A 233 -13.06 -11.42 -10.78
N GLU A 234 -13.16 -10.82 -9.60
CA GLU A 234 -12.22 -9.80 -9.10
C GLU A 234 -11.27 -10.41 -8.05
N PRO A 235 -10.22 -11.14 -8.45
CA PRO A 235 -9.26 -11.67 -7.50
C PRO A 235 -8.40 -10.54 -6.90
N THR A 236 -8.15 -10.62 -5.60
CA THR A 236 -7.15 -9.79 -4.91
C THR A 236 -5.74 -10.16 -5.36
N CYS A 237 -4.88 -9.17 -5.60
CA CYS A 237 -3.49 -9.36 -6.01
C CYS A 237 -2.69 -10.28 -5.08
N ALA A 238 -2.33 -11.47 -5.54
CA ALA A 238 -1.37 -12.34 -4.85
C ALA A 238 0.09 -11.88 -5.08
N CYS A 239 0.37 -11.14 -6.17
CA CYS A 239 1.73 -10.75 -6.57
C CYS A 239 2.47 -9.83 -5.59
N VAL A 240 1.76 -9.20 -4.65
CA VAL A 240 2.34 -8.28 -3.65
C VAL A 240 2.47 -8.97 -2.27
N GLY A 241 2.15 -10.27 -2.17
CA GLY A 241 2.02 -11.01 -0.91
C GLY A 241 0.66 -10.71 -0.28
N GLY A 242 -0.13 -11.74 0.03
CA GLY A 242 -1.61 -11.73 0.15
C GLY A 242 -2.28 -10.85 1.22
N ALA A 243 -1.66 -9.75 1.65
CA ALA A 243 -2.20 -8.70 2.52
C ALA A 243 -2.57 -7.40 1.77
N SER A 244 -2.58 -7.37 0.43
CA SER A 244 -2.89 -6.16 -0.35
C SER A 244 -4.21 -6.24 -1.14
N ASN A 245 -5.12 -5.31 -0.87
CA ASN A 245 -6.34 -5.11 -1.66
C ASN A 245 -5.99 -4.33 -2.94
N VAL A 246 -5.38 -4.98 -3.94
CA VAL A 246 -5.13 -4.37 -5.25
C VAL A 246 -5.95 -5.13 -6.29
N PRO A 247 -6.82 -4.47 -7.08
CA PRO A 247 -7.60 -5.14 -8.12
C PRO A 247 -6.65 -5.57 -9.24
N LEU A 248 -6.60 -6.88 -9.47
CA LEU A 248 -5.44 -7.55 -10.03
C LEU A 248 -5.40 -7.64 -11.56
N GLY A 249 -6.56 -7.62 -12.22
CA GLY A 249 -6.68 -8.12 -13.59
C GLY A 249 -5.65 -7.53 -14.56
N ALA A 250 -5.53 -6.20 -14.61
CA ALA A 250 -4.62 -5.55 -15.53
C ALA A 250 -3.13 -5.73 -15.17
N ILE A 251 -2.78 -5.67 -13.88
CA ILE A 251 -1.37 -5.70 -13.44
C ILE A 251 -0.79 -7.11 -13.59
N SER A 252 -1.48 -8.14 -13.09
CA SER A 252 -0.98 -9.52 -13.22
C SER A 252 -1.01 -10.01 -14.66
N LEU A 253 -1.99 -9.58 -15.46
CA LEU A 253 -1.97 -9.89 -16.90
C LEU A 253 -0.75 -9.24 -17.57
N SER A 254 -0.48 -7.97 -17.29
CA SER A 254 0.68 -7.28 -17.87
C SER A 254 2.00 -7.97 -17.51
N GLU A 255 2.15 -8.40 -16.25
CA GLU A 255 3.33 -9.13 -15.75
C GLU A 255 3.55 -10.45 -16.50
N ASN A 256 2.49 -11.27 -16.64
CA ASN A 256 2.57 -12.53 -17.36
C ASN A 256 2.86 -12.35 -18.86
N LEU A 257 2.28 -11.31 -19.48
CA LEU A 257 2.55 -10.98 -20.88
C LEU A 257 3.97 -10.45 -21.10
N ILE A 258 4.49 -9.63 -20.17
CA ILE A 258 5.89 -9.17 -20.21
C ILE A 258 6.83 -10.37 -20.09
N MET A 259 6.55 -11.28 -19.16
CA MET A 259 7.37 -12.47 -18.96
C MET A 259 7.37 -13.39 -20.19
N LEU A 260 6.21 -13.59 -20.81
CA LEU A 260 6.08 -14.29 -22.08
C LEU A 260 6.86 -13.57 -23.20
N GLY A 261 6.64 -12.27 -23.36
CA GLY A 261 7.25 -11.46 -24.41
C GLY A 261 8.77 -11.38 -24.30
N MET A 262 9.29 -11.19 -23.09
CA MET A 262 10.73 -11.21 -22.81
C MET A 262 11.34 -12.60 -23.06
N GLY A 263 10.66 -13.67 -22.65
CA GLY A 263 11.11 -15.04 -22.94
C GLY A 263 11.19 -15.32 -24.45
N VAL A 264 10.17 -14.91 -25.21
CA VAL A 264 10.18 -15.03 -26.69
C VAL A 264 11.28 -14.18 -27.31
N TRP A 265 11.50 -12.96 -26.81
CA TRP A 265 12.55 -12.06 -27.30
C TRP A 265 13.96 -12.64 -27.12
N MET A 266 14.18 -13.44 -26.08
CA MET A 266 15.48 -14.06 -25.82
C MET A 266 15.80 -15.19 -26.81
N LEU A 267 14.82 -15.91 -27.36
CA LEU A 267 15.07 -17.06 -28.25
C LEU A 267 15.93 -16.78 -29.50
N PRO A 268 15.74 -15.65 -30.23
CA PRO A 268 16.54 -15.33 -31.41
C PRO A 268 17.88 -14.63 -31.14
N THR A 269 18.23 -14.33 -29.88
CA THR A 269 19.45 -13.60 -29.49
C THR A 269 20.56 -14.54 -29.04
#